data_AF-A0A191ZEB9-F1
#
_entry.id   AF-A0A191ZEB9-F1
#
_cell.length_a   1.000
_cell.length_b   1.000
_cell.length_c   1.000
_cell.angle_alpha   90.00
_cell.angle_beta   90.00
_cell.angle_gamma   90.00
#
_symmetry.space_group_name_H-M   'P 1'
#
loop_
_entity.id
_entity.type
_entity.pdbx_description
1 polymer ?
#
loop_
_entity_poly.entity_id
_entity_poly.type
_entity_poly.pdbx_seq_one_letter_code
_entity_poly.pdbx_strand_id
1 'polypeptide(L)'
;MRHAVSSTSNTVVSVSGLLAQIEQSCEGVMILSEGLVRDDLLRSRLTRAEVVRQVRLAADSAARLSQQTRKDLAEPDWSGWALTARRLDDTAALADDALWFAVTALAPATLMWFRVYRQSQPRLFLCEPGGAG
;
A
#
# COMPACT_ATOMS: atom_id res chain seq x y z
N MET A 1 -24.30 -41.64 1.84
CA MET A 1 -23.48 -40.66 2.58
C MET A 1 -22.25 -40.33 1.75
N ARG A 2 -22.21 -39.15 1.12
CA ARG A 2 -21.03 -38.61 0.42
C ARG A 2 -20.67 -37.30 1.13
N HIS A 3 -19.55 -37.27 1.83
CA HIS A 3 -18.91 -36.03 2.26
C HIS A 3 -17.93 -35.63 1.15
N ALA A 4 -18.22 -34.54 0.45
CA ALA A 4 -17.23 -33.85 -0.38
C ALA A 4 -17.00 -32.48 0.28
N VAL A 5 -15.80 -32.36 0.84
CA VAL A 5 -15.24 -31.22 1.56
C VAL A 5 -15.33 -29.96 0.69
N SER A 6 -15.94 -28.92 1.24
CA SER A 6 -15.86 -27.56 0.72
C SER A 6 -14.42 -27.07 0.86
N SER A 7 -13.69 -27.00 -0.25
CA SER A 7 -12.37 -26.39 -0.28
C SER A 7 -12.53 -24.87 -0.36
N THR A 8 -12.61 -24.22 0.80
CA THR A 8 -12.47 -22.76 0.89
C THR A 8 -11.00 -22.44 0.69
N SER A 9 -10.62 -22.02 -0.51
CA SER A 9 -9.27 -21.51 -0.81
C SER A 9 -9.00 -20.28 0.05
N ASN A 10 -8.45 -20.49 1.25
CA ASN A 10 -7.95 -19.44 2.11
C ASN A 10 -6.62 -18.98 1.51
N THR A 11 -6.62 -17.92 0.70
CA THR A 11 -5.40 -17.42 0.06
C THR A 11 -4.43 -16.96 1.14
N VAL A 12 -3.40 -17.77 1.42
CA VAL A 12 -2.27 -17.36 2.23
C VAL A 12 -1.59 -16.21 1.50
N VAL A 13 -1.73 -15.00 2.01
CA VAL A 13 -1.09 -13.83 1.40
C VAL A 13 0.36 -13.77 1.85
N SER A 14 1.28 -13.86 0.90
CA SER A 14 2.72 -13.81 1.13
C SER A 14 3.22 -12.38 1.40
N VAL A 15 4.37 -12.25 2.06
CA VAL A 15 5.03 -10.94 2.27
C VAL A 15 5.34 -10.27 0.93
N SER A 16 5.90 -10.99 -0.04
CA SER A 16 6.19 -10.45 -1.37
C SER A 16 4.92 -9.98 -2.10
N GLY A 17 3.79 -10.68 -1.91
CA GLY A 17 2.49 -10.25 -2.43
C GLY A 17 1.99 -8.95 -1.78
N LEU A 18 2.14 -8.80 -0.45
CA LEU A 18 1.80 -7.54 0.24
C LEU A 18 2.68 -6.38 -0.22
N LEU A 19 3.99 -6.60 -0.35
CA LEU A 19 4.93 -5.57 -0.82
C LEU A 19 4.63 -5.16 -2.27
N ALA A 20 4.32 -6.11 -3.15
CA ALA A 20 3.89 -5.82 -4.52
C ALA A 20 2.58 -5.00 -4.56
N GLN A 21 1.62 -5.32 -3.69
CA GLN A 21 0.36 -4.57 -3.61
C GLN A 21 0.59 -3.13 -3.10
N ILE A 22 1.43 -2.94 -2.08
CA ILE A 22 1.80 -1.60 -1.59
C ILE A 22 2.42 -0.79 -2.72
N GLU A 23 3.37 -1.38 -3.42
CA GLU A 23 4.06 -0.71 -4.53
C GLU A 23 3.11 -0.31 -5.64
N GLN A 24 2.32 -1.26 -6.16
CA GLN A 24 1.39 -1.00 -7.25
C GLN A 24 0.39 0.10 -6.88
N SER A 25 -0.08 0.11 -5.64
CA SER A 25 -0.97 1.15 -5.16
C SER A 25 -0.27 2.51 -5.02
N CYS A 26 0.98 2.55 -4.57
CA CYS A 26 1.77 3.79 -4.54
C CYS A 26 2.05 4.31 -5.96
N GLU A 27 2.40 3.44 -6.91
CA GLU A 27 2.56 3.83 -8.33
C GLU A 27 1.26 4.37 -8.91
N GLY A 28 0.13 3.72 -8.61
CA GLY A 28 -1.20 4.21 -8.99
C GLY A 28 -1.49 5.62 -8.44
N VAL A 29 -1.14 5.88 -7.18
CA VAL A 29 -1.22 7.23 -6.59
C VAL A 29 -0.38 8.21 -7.40
N MET A 30 0.88 7.89 -7.69
CA MET A 30 1.79 8.77 -8.43
C MET A 30 1.28 9.09 -9.84
N ILE A 31 0.83 8.07 -10.58
CA ILE A 31 0.34 8.23 -11.95
C ILE A 31 -0.93 9.10 -11.98
N LEU A 32 -1.89 8.84 -11.08
CA LEU A 32 -3.17 9.55 -11.07
C LEU A 32 -3.05 11.00 -10.60
N SER A 33 -2.00 11.32 -9.86
CA SER A 33 -1.75 12.66 -9.32
C SER A 33 -0.66 13.42 -10.08
N GLU A 34 -0.10 12.83 -11.14
CA GLU A 34 0.98 13.43 -11.91
C GLU A 34 0.57 14.81 -12.46
N GLY A 35 1.39 15.83 -12.17
CA GLY A 35 1.16 17.21 -12.61
C GLY A 35 -0.02 17.93 -11.92
N LEU A 36 -0.75 17.27 -11.01
CA LEU A 36 -1.84 17.90 -10.29
C LEU A 36 -1.32 18.69 -9.08
N VAL A 37 -1.75 19.94 -8.99
CA VAL A 37 -1.67 20.68 -7.72
C VAL A 37 -2.81 20.25 -6.78
N ARG A 38 -2.67 20.54 -5.49
CA ARG A 38 -3.60 20.10 -4.43
C ARG A 38 -5.07 20.34 -4.79
N ASP A 39 -5.39 21.56 -5.17
CA ASP A 39 -6.75 21.97 -5.47
C ASP A 39 -7.37 21.23 -6.66
N ASP A 40 -6.57 20.91 -7.69
CA ASP A 40 -7.05 20.20 -8.87
C ASP A 40 -7.37 18.74 -8.54
N LEU A 41 -6.52 18.10 -7.74
CA LEU A 41 -6.78 16.76 -7.21
C LEU A 41 -8.07 16.75 -6.38
N LEU A 42 -8.25 17.72 -5.48
CA LEU A 42 -9.40 17.75 -4.57
C LEU A 42 -10.73 18.04 -5.28
N ARG A 43 -10.71 18.83 -6.35
CA ARG A 43 -11.90 19.11 -7.17
C ARG A 43 -12.26 17.98 -8.12
N SER A 44 -11.29 17.18 -8.57
CA SER A 44 -11.55 16.06 -9.49
C SER A 44 -12.20 14.88 -8.75
N ARG A 45 -13.52 14.79 -8.80
CA ARG A 45 -14.30 13.76 -8.09
C ARG A 45 -13.81 12.33 -8.38
N LEU A 46 -13.54 12.00 -9.65
CA LEU A 46 -13.12 10.66 -10.05
C LEU A 46 -11.67 10.38 -9.65
N THR A 47 -10.75 11.32 -9.95
CA THR A 47 -9.34 11.17 -9.59
C THR A 47 -9.18 11.09 -8.07
N ARG A 48 -9.82 11.99 -7.31
CA ARG A 48 -9.79 11.97 -5.84
C ARG A 48 -10.26 10.63 -5.28
N ALA A 49 -11.40 10.11 -5.76
CA ALA A 49 -11.94 8.85 -5.27
C ALA A 49 -10.99 7.67 -5.55
N GLU A 50 -10.38 7.63 -6.73
CA GLU A 50 -9.44 6.56 -7.07
C GLU A 50 -8.12 6.69 -6.30
N VAL A 51 -7.58 7.90 -6.13
CA VAL A 51 -6.36 8.10 -5.31
C VAL A 51 -6.62 7.69 -3.86
N VAL A 52 -7.78 8.05 -3.28
CA VAL A 52 -8.19 7.58 -1.94
C VAL A 52 -8.24 6.05 -1.88
N ARG A 53 -8.80 5.40 -2.90
CA ARG A 53 -8.86 3.93 -2.97
C ARG A 53 -7.47 3.31 -2.98
N GLN A 54 -6.54 3.86 -3.76
CA GLN A 54 -5.16 3.37 -3.83
C GLN A 54 -4.41 3.57 -2.50
N VAL A 55 -4.56 4.74 -1.87
CA VAL A 55 -3.97 5.02 -0.54
C VAL A 55 -4.48 4.01 0.51
N ARG A 56 -5.77 3.67 0.50
CA ARG A 56 -6.33 2.65 1.40
C ARG A 56 -5.77 1.26 1.13
N LEU A 57 -5.69 0.84 -0.13
CA LEU A 57 -5.09 -0.46 -0.49
C LEU A 57 -3.64 -0.59 -0.03
N ALA A 58 -2.84 0.46 -0.19
CA ALA A 58 -1.47 0.50 0.31
C ALA A 58 -1.44 0.38 1.85
N ALA A 59 -2.26 1.18 2.54
CA ALA A 59 -2.32 1.16 4.00
C ALA A 59 -2.80 -0.19 4.56
N ASP A 60 -3.83 -0.79 3.97
CA ASP A 60 -4.36 -2.11 4.37
C ASP A 60 -3.31 -3.21 4.16
N SER A 61 -2.56 -3.14 3.06
CA SER A 61 -1.48 -4.08 2.77
C SER A 61 -0.32 -3.92 3.76
N ALA A 62 0.05 -2.67 4.08
CA ALA A 62 1.04 -2.37 5.11
C ALA A 62 0.60 -2.83 6.50
N ALA A 63 -0.70 -2.70 6.83
CA ALA A 63 -1.29 -3.16 8.08
C ALA A 63 -1.18 -4.68 8.29
N ARG A 64 -1.10 -5.44 7.19
CA ARG A 64 -0.97 -6.91 7.20
C ARG A 64 0.47 -7.41 7.24
N LEU A 65 1.46 -6.54 7.03
CA LEU A 65 2.87 -6.90 7.23
C LEU A 65 3.11 -7.28 8.69
N SER A 66 3.86 -8.38 8.90
CA SER A 66 4.26 -8.79 10.25
C SER A 66 5.15 -7.72 10.90
N GLN A 67 5.20 -7.71 12.24
CA GLN A 67 6.09 -6.80 12.95
C GLN A 67 7.57 -7.02 12.58
N GLN A 68 7.96 -8.28 12.32
CA GLN A 68 9.32 -8.59 11.88
C GLN A 68 9.61 -7.98 10.51
N THR A 69 8.71 -8.13 9.54
CA THR A 69 8.86 -7.55 8.20
C THR A 69 8.96 -6.03 8.25
N ARG A 70 8.18 -5.35 9.10
CA ARG A 70 8.29 -3.90 9.29
C ARG A 70 9.62 -3.48 9.92
N LYS A 71 10.26 -4.34 10.72
CA LYS A 71 11.61 -4.10 11.26
C LYS A 71 12.68 -4.33 10.20
N ASP A 72 12.52 -5.36 9.37
CA ASP A 72 13.45 -5.66 8.26
C ASP A 72 13.42 -4.55 7.19
N LEU A 73 12.28 -3.86 7.06
CA LEU A 73 12.05 -2.70 6.21
C LEU A 73 11.77 -1.46 7.08
N ALA A 74 12.73 -1.03 7.90
CA ALA A 74 12.49 0.01 8.92
C ALA A 74 12.25 1.44 8.39
N GLU A 75 12.69 1.77 7.18
CA GLU A 75 12.74 3.14 6.67
C GLU A 75 11.39 3.73 6.18
N PRO A 76 10.48 2.97 5.54
CA PRO A 76 9.16 3.47 5.18
C PRO A 76 8.35 3.78 6.43
N ASP A 77 7.62 4.89 6.42
CA ASP A 77 6.78 5.30 7.54
C ASP A 77 5.48 4.46 7.61
N TRP A 78 5.59 3.24 8.13
CA TRP A 78 4.46 2.34 8.35
C TRP A 78 3.41 2.91 9.28
N SER A 79 3.82 3.75 10.23
CA SER A 79 2.91 4.42 11.16
C SER A 79 2.12 5.54 10.47
N GLY A 80 2.77 6.25 9.55
CA GLY A 80 2.20 7.25 8.67
C GLY A 80 1.11 6.68 7.77
N TRP A 81 1.29 5.47 7.23
CA TRP A 81 0.23 4.77 6.48
C TRP A 81 -1.02 4.52 7.33
N ALA A 82 -0.84 4.01 8.55
CA ALA A 82 -1.95 3.75 9.47
C ALA A 82 -2.65 5.04 9.96
N LEU A 83 -1.89 6.12 10.15
CA LEU A 83 -2.46 7.44 10.51
C LEU A 83 -3.21 8.05 9.33
N THR A 84 -2.64 8.00 8.13
CA THR A 84 -3.23 8.53 6.90
C THR A 84 -4.55 7.85 6.61
N ALA A 85 -4.60 6.52 6.65
CA ALA A 85 -5.84 5.76 6.43
C ALA A 85 -6.96 6.17 7.40
N ARG A 86 -6.64 6.35 8.68
CA ARG A 86 -7.61 6.82 9.69
C ARG A 86 -8.11 8.23 9.41
N ARG A 87 -7.23 9.15 8.99
CA ARG A 87 -7.61 10.54 8.69
C ARG A 87 -8.47 10.69 7.44
N LEU A 88 -8.40 9.74 6.50
CA LEU A 88 -9.27 9.73 5.33
C LEU A 88 -10.76 9.50 5.67
N ASP A 89 -11.07 9.01 6.88
CA ASP A 89 -12.42 8.81 7.40
C ASP A 89 -12.90 9.97 8.31
N ASP A 90 -12.06 11.00 8.51
CA ASP A 90 -12.35 12.14 9.38
C ASP A 90 -13.08 13.27 8.61
N THR A 91 -13.15 14.46 9.20
CA THR A 91 -13.66 15.67 8.56
C THR A 91 -13.00 15.92 7.19
N ALA A 92 -13.73 16.58 6.28
CA ALA A 92 -13.26 16.81 4.92
C ALA A 92 -11.87 17.48 4.86
N ALA A 93 -11.59 18.46 5.72
CA ALA A 93 -10.30 19.13 5.76
C ALA A 93 -9.14 18.19 6.16
N LEU A 94 -9.35 17.36 7.20
CA LEU A 94 -8.34 16.39 7.64
C LEU A 94 -8.13 15.28 6.61
N ALA A 95 -9.19 14.84 5.95
CA ALA A 95 -9.11 13.87 4.87
C ALA A 95 -8.35 14.45 3.65
N ASP A 96 -8.58 15.71 3.30
CA ASP A 96 -7.88 16.39 2.20
C ASP A 96 -6.38 16.56 2.49
N ASP A 97 -6.01 16.92 3.72
CA ASP A 97 -4.62 17.01 4.15
C ASP A 97 -3.93 15.64 4.15
N ALA A 98 -4.60 14.61 4.66
CA ALA A 98 -4.07 13.25 4.65
C ALA A 98 -3.86 12.72 3.23
N LEU A 99 -4.82 12.97 2.33
CA LEU A 99 -4.71 12.60 0.93
C LEU A 99 -3.54 13.32 0.25
N TRP A 100 -3.42 14.62 0.47
CA TRP A 100 -2.33 15.41 -0.12
C TRP A 100 -0.95 14.99 0.42
N PHE A 101 -0.84 14.70 1.71
CA PHE A 101 0.37 14.14 2.31
C PHE A 101 0.73 12.77 1.70
N ALA A 102 -0.27 11.91 1.48
CA ALA A 102 -0.04 10.61 0.86
C ALA A 102 0.57 10.74 -0.54
N VAL A 103 0.01 11.65 -1.35
CA VAL A 103 0.46 11.93 -2.72
C VAL A 103 1.87 12.52 -2.75
N THR A 104 2.14 13.53 -1.93
CA THR A 104 3.36 14.34 -2.07
C THR A 104 4.55 13.82 -1.27
N ALA A 105 4.32 13.00 -0.25
CA ALA A 105 5.38 12.55 0.65
C ALA A 105 5.37 11.03 0.84
N LEU A 106 4.26 10.46 1.31
CA LEU A 106 4.26 9.09 1.82
C LEU A 106 4.46 8.03 0.72
N ALA A 107 3.68 8.10 -0.37
CA ALA A 107 3.81 7.19 -1.50
C ALA A 107 5.17 7.31 -2.22
N PRO A 108 5.66 8.53 -2.59
CA PRO A 108 6.99 8.68 -3.18
C PRO A 108 8.12 8.12 -2.31
N ALA A 109 8.11 8.44 -1.00
CA ALA A 109 9.14 7.97 -0.08
C ALA A 109 9.13 6.44 0.06
N THR A 110 7.95 5.83 0.11
CA THR A 110 7.81 4.37 0.18
C THR A 110 8.40 3.70 -1.07
N LEU A 111 8.08 4.20 -2.28
CA LEU A 111 8.62 3.68 -3.53
C LEU A 111 10.15 3.82 -3.63
N MET A 112 10.67 4.98 -3.21
CA MET A 112 12.12 5.21 -3.14
C MET A 112 12.80 4.14 -2.28
N TRP A 113 12.28 3.87 -1.08
CA TRP A 113 12.86 2.85 -0.19
C TRP A 113 12.70 1.44 -0.73
N PHE A 114 11.60 1.11 -1.39
CA PHE A 114 11.44 -0.21 -2.01
C PHE A 114 12.50 -0.47 -3.08
N ARG A 115 12.88 0.55 -3.85
CA ARG A 115 14.01 0.46 -4.78
C ARG A 115 15.32 0.14 -4.07
N VAL A 116 15.60 0.77 -2.93
CA VAL A 116 16.79 0.48 -2.11
C VAL A 116 16.76 -0.95 -1.57
N TYR A 117 15.63 -1.37 -0.99
CA TYR A 117 15.51 -2.70 -0.40
C TYR A 117 15.56 -3.84 -1.40
N ARG A 118 15.12 -3.62 -2.65
CA ARG A 118 15.32 -4.62 -3.71
C ARG A 118 16.79 -4.91 -3.98
N GLN A 119 17.66 -3.93 -3.79
CA GLN A 119 19.10 -4.10 -3.99
C GLN A 119 19.75 -4.79 -2.78
N SER A 120 19.35 -4.44 -1.56
CA SER A 120 19.95 -5.00 -0.34
C SER A 120 19.33 -6.32 0.13
N GLN A 121 18.04 -6.53 -0.12
CA GLN A 121 17.23 -7.64 0.40
C GLN A 121 16.25 -8.19 -0.66
N PRO A 122 16.75 -8.63 -1.83
CA PRO A 122 15.90 -9.01 -2.97
C PRO A 122 14.90 -10.14 -2.63
N ARG A 123 15.26 -11.05 -1.72
CA ARG A 123 14.42 -12.19 -1.31
C ARG A 123 13.05 -11.78 -0.77
N LEU A 124 12.93 -10.62 -0.12
CA LEU A 124 11.65 -10.14 0.42
C LEU A 124 10.63 -9.82 -0.69
N PHE A 125 11.11 -9.49 -1.89
CA PHE A 125 10.29 -9.06 -3.03
C PHE A 125 10.04 -10.19 -4.04
N LEU A 126 10.69 -11.34 -3.87
CA LEU A 126 10.48 -12.49 -4.74
C LEU A 126 9.28 -13.31 -4.24
N CYS A 127 8.36 -13.62 -5.13
CA CYS A 127 7.41 -14.70 -4.90
C CYS A 127 8.21 -16.00 -5.04
N GLU A 128 8.60 -16.65 -3.94
CA GLU A 128 9.14 -18.00 -4.05
C GLU A 128 8.01 -18.90 -4.59
N PRO A 129 8.17 -19.50 -5.78
CA PRO A 129 7.22 -20.51 -6.22
C PRO A 129 7.28 -21.64 -5.18
N GLY A 130 6.10 -22.02 -4.67
CA GLY A 130 5.96 -22.82 -3.44
C GLY A 130 6.99 -23.94 -3.29
N GLY A 131 7.51 -24.06 -2.06
CA GLY A 131 8.38 -25.17 -1.67
C GLY A 131 7.73 -26.50 -2.01
N ALA A 132 8.18 -27.10 -3.10
CA ALA A 132 8.07 -28.51 -3.39
C ALA A 132 9.46 -29.10 -3.16
N GLY A 133 9.76 -29.38 -1.90
CA GLY A 133 10.77 -30.35 -1.49
C GLY A 133 10.09 -31.67 -1.15
#